data_AF-A0A641RM69-F1
#
_entry.id   AF-A0A641RM69-F1
#
_cell.length_a   1.000
_cell.length_b   1.000
_cell.length_c   1.000
_cell.angle_alpha   90.00
_cell.angle_beta   90.00
_cell.angle_gamma   90.00
#
_symmetry.space_group_name_H-M   'P 1'
#
loop_
_entity.id
_entity.type
_entity.pdbx_description
1 polymer ?
#
loop_
_entity_poly.entity_id
_entity_poly.type
_entity_poly.pdbx_seq_one_letter_code
_entity_poly.pdbx_strand_id
1 'polypeptide(L)'
;MGHPATVTNRAGEQVEALVSRNLKTNELVAFPLSKVNIPAEKNGHTFTPDEIARLKQGEAVVCQFLSRAKEGEQPKLYPAPVQFSAAKMQLEFLFGDRGRLAMDAYKANLKQTANQEVPKTFRKQELTEKSRLELEAGGTVKVSGLVDKKGKAYQGYITWKPGEKPAFMFPKDYKAALEEGRVKPAVENEVQVAVNSEGKTVEATRNLKEALQSAQQRPTGEQKQQQERRQEQKEDRKQAQKQEQPDKPKRSRGVRR
;
A
#
# COMPACT_ATOMS: atom_id res chain seq x y z
N MET A 1 9.55 -18.09 -28.10
CA MET A 1 10.30 -19.28 -27.66
C MET A 1 9.58 -19.88 -26.47
N GLY A 2 9.37 -21.19 -26.49
CA GLY A 2 8.63 -21.89 -25.44
C GLY A 2 7.16 -22.16 -25.73
N HIS A 3 6.61 -21.78 -26.88
CA HIS A 3 5.26 -22.24 -27.26
C HIS A 3 5.33 -23.58 -28.01
N PRO A 4 4.23 -24.35 -28.06
CA PRO A 4 4.16 -25.55 -28.87
C PRO A 4 4.36 -25.22 -30.34
N ALA A 5 5.14 -26.07 -31.01
CA ALA A 5 5.27 -26.06 -32.46
C ALA A 5 5.22 -27.50 -32.95
N THR A 6 4.64 -27.70 -34.13
CA THR A 6 4.70 -28.98 -34.82
C THR A 6 6.10 -29.18 -35.37
N VAL A 7 6.77 -30.25 -34.95
CA VAL A 7 8.10 -30.63 -35.42
C VAL A 7 8.08 -32.04 -35.98
N THR A 8 8.87 -32.29 -37.02
CA THR A 8 9.05 -33.63 -37.58
C THR A 8 10.14 -34.36 -36.79
N ASN A 9 9.81 -35.51 -36.22
CA ASN A 9 10.76 -36.34 -35.51
C ASN A 9 11.67 -37.12 -36.48
N ARG A 10 12.67 -37.84 -35.94
CA ARG A 10 13.59 -38.65 -36.75
C ARG A 10 12.91 -39.79 -37.52
N ALA A 11 11.73 -40.23 -37.07
CA ALA A 11 10.91 -41.24 -37.72
C ALA A 11 10.01 -40.67 -38.83
N GLY A 12 10.04 -39.36 -39.07
CA GLY A 12 9.20 -38.69 -40.07
C GLY A 12 7.80 -38.32 -39.57
N GLU A 13 7.49 -38.59 -38.30
CA GLU A 13 6.19 -38.27 -37.72
C GLU A 13 6.14 -36.82 -37.23
N GLN A 14 4.98 -36.18 -37.39
CA GLN A 14 4.74 -34.85 -36.85
C GLN A 14 4.33 -34.95 -35.38
N VAL A 15 5.05 -34.24 -34.51
CA VAL A 15 4.81 -34.23 -33.06
C VAL A 15 4.75 -32.79 -32.60
N GLU A 16 3.79 -32.47 -31.72
CA GLU A 16 3.80 -31.17 -31.04
C GLU A 16 4.86 -31.16 -29.94
N ALA A 17 5.77 -30.19 -30.02
CA ALA A 17 6.87 -30.06 -29.10
C ALA A 17 7.06 -28.61 -28.65
N LEU A 18 7.49 -28.44 -27.40
CA LEU A 18 7.99 -27.15 -26.93
C LEU A 18 9.39 -26.94 -27.50
N VAL A 19 9.62 -25.75 -28.06
CA VAL A 19 10.92 -25.38 -28.64
C VAL A 19 11.60 -24.33 -27.78
N SER A 20 12.82 -24.62 -27.33
CA SER A 20 13.66 -23.72 -26.53
C SER A 20 15.05 -23.56 -27.14
N ARG A 21 15.69 -22.43 -26.87
CA ARG A 21 17.08 -22.18 -27.27
C ARG A 21 18.02 -22.63 -26.16
N ASN A 22 19.03 -23.42 -26.49
CA ASN A 22 20.14 -23.68 -25.58
C ASN A 22 20.96 -22.39 -25.41
N LEU A 23 21.10 -21.89 -24.18
CA LEU A 23 21.82 -20.65 -23.93
C LEU A 23 23.34 -20.76 -24.13
N LYS A 24 23.90 -21.98 -24.13
CA LYS A 24 25.33 -22.21 -24.34
C LYS A 24 25.68 -22.35 -25.82
N THR A 25 24.88 -23.12 -26.57
CA THR A 25 25.16 -23.45 -27.99
C THR A 25 24.34 -22.64 -28.99
N ASN A 26 23.33 -21.88 -28.52
CA ASN A 26 22.32 -21.20 -29.34
C ASN A 26 21.47 -22.11 -30.24
N GLU A 27 21.57 -23.44 -30.09
CA GLU A 27 20.78 -24.40 -30.84
C GLU A 27 19.32 -24.43 -30.38
N LEU A 28 18.42 -24.75 -31.31
CA LEU A 28 17.01 -24.99 -31.01
C LEU A 28 16.83 -26.46 -30.60
N VAL A 29 16.26 -26.66 -29.43
CA VAL A 29 15.92 -27.98 -28.89
C VAL A 29 14.41 -28.08 -28.80
N ALA A 30 13.87 -29.13 -29.40
CA ALA A 30 12.45 -29.47 -29.33
C ALA A 30 12.25 -30.60 -28.32
N PHE A 31 11.23 -30.48 -27.48
CA PHE A 31 10.85 -31.50 -26.51
C PHE A 31 9.35 -31.81 -26.61
N PRO A 32 8.94 -33.07 -26.88
CA PRO A 32 7.55 -33.43 -27.08
C PRO A 32 6.64 -33.02 -25.92
N LEU A 33 5.49 -32.42 -26.22
CA LEU A 33 4.51 -31.99 -25.21
C LEU A 33 4.05 -33.15 -24.31
N SER A 34 3.87 -34.34 -24.89
CA SER A 34 3.46 -35.56 -24.17
C SER A 34 4.44 -35.99 -23.08
N LYS A 35 5.70 -35.56 -23.15
CA LYS A 35 6.75 -35.86 -22.17
C LYS A 35 6.99 -34.72 -21.19
N VAL A 36 6.33 -33.58 -21.34
CA VAL A 36 6.50 -32.43 -20.44
C VAL A 36 5.88 -32.75 -19.09
N ASN A 37 6.75 -32.90 -18.08
CA ASN A 37 6.35 -33.09 -16.70
C ASN A 37 6.65 -31.84 -15.88
N ILE A 38 5.62 -31.30 -15.23
CA ILE A 38 5.71 -30.17 -14.32
C ILE A 38 5.65 -30.74 -12.90
N PRO A 39 6.63 -30.50 -12.03
CA PRO A 39 6.59 -31.00 -10.66
C PRO A 39 5.43 -30.37 -9.89
N ALA A 40 4.91 -31.08 -8.89
CA ALA A 40 3.84 -30.56 -8.03
C ALA A 40 4.29 -29.35 -7.19
N GLU A 41 5.55 -29.37 -6.76
CA GLU A 41 6.16 -28.29 -5.97
C GLU A 41 7.56 -27.96 -6.50
N LYS A 42 7.94 -26.68 -6.44
CA LYS A 42 9.32 -26.22 -6.66
C LYS A 42 9.61 -25.04 -5.74
N ASN A 43 10.71 -25.11 -5.00
CA ASN A 43 11.17 -24.04 -4.11
C ASN A 43 10.07 -23.49 -3.18
N GLY A 44 9.26 -24.37 -2.59
CA GLY A 44 8.17 -24.00 -1.67
C GLY A 44 6.89 -23.50 -2.32
N HIS A 45 6.83 -23.41 -3.66
CA HIS A 45 5.61 -23.10 -4.40
C HIS A 45 4.93 -24.39 -4.86
N THR A 46 3.69 -24.61 -4.41
CA THR A 46 2.83 -25.68 -4.96
C THR A 46 2.09 -25.14 -6.17
N PHE A 47 2.26 -25.77 -7.33
CA PHE A 47 1.65 -25.29 -8.56
C PHE A 47 0.16 -25.63 -8.61
N THR A 48 -0.65 -24.64 -8.98
CA THR A 48 -2.08 -24.87 -9.22
C THR A 48 -2.29 -25.60 -10.56
N PRO A 49 -3.43 -26.29 -10.76
CA PRO A 49 -3.73 -26.95 -12.03
C PRO A 49 -3.67 -26.00 -13.25
N ASP A 50 -4.09 -24.74 -13.07
CA ASP A 50 -4.00 -23.71 -14.11
C ASP A 50 -2.54 -23.35 -14.43
N GLU A 51 -1.72 -23.10 -13.42
CA GLU A 51 -0.29 -22.84 -13.60
C GLU A 51 0.39 -24.01 -14.32
N ILE A 52 0.06 -25.26 -13.94
CA ILE A 52 0.59 -26.47 -14.59
C ILE A 52 0.17 -26.52 -16.06
N ALA A 53 -1.08 -26.26 -16.39
CA ALA A 53 -1.57 -26.28 -17.77
C ALA A 53 -0.84 -25.25 -18.64
N ARG A 54 -0.67 -24.02 -18.12
CA ARG A 54 0.04 -22.94 -18.82
C ARG A 54 1.54 -23.23 -18.97
N LEU A 55 2.18 -23.77 -17.94
CA LEU A 55 3.57 -24.20 -18.00
C LEU A 55 3.79 -25.38 -18.95
N LYS A 56 2.81 -26.29 -19.09
CA LYS A 56 2.83 -27.38 -20.08
C LYS A 56 2.73 -26.86 -21.51
N GLN A 57 1.97 -25.78 -21.73
CA GLN A 57 1.97 -25.03 -22.98
C GLN A 57 3.23 -24.17 -23.16
N GLY A 58 4.16 -24.23 -22.20
CA GLY A 58 5.41 -23.50 -22.16
C GLY A 58 5.23 -21.98 -22.11
N GLU A 59 4.12 -21.51 -21.55
CA GLU A 59 3.97 -20.12 -21.17
C GLU A 59 4.93 -19.75 -20.02
N ALA A 60 5.27 -18.46 -19.95
CA ALA A 60 5.94 -17.90 -18.78
C ALA A 60 4.90 -17.53 -17.72
N VAL A 61 4.98 -18.16 -16.56
CA VAL A 61 4.04 -17.97 -15.45
C VAL A 61 4.79 -17.39 -14.25
N VAL A 62 4.22 -16.35 -13.63
CA VAL A 62 4.79 -15.74 -12.42
C VAL A 62 4.20 -16.43 -11.20
N CYS A 63 5.06 -17.08 -10.41
CA CYS A 63 4.67 -17.84 -9.22
C CYS A 63 5.40 -17.29 -7.98
N GLN A 64 4.92 -17.63 -6.78
CA GLN A 64 5.43 -17.14 -5.50
C GLN A 64 6.36 -18.17 -4.85
N PHE A 65 7.67 -17.93 -4.90
CA PHE A 65 8.68 -18.86 -4.41
C PHE A 65 9.23 -18.44 -3.05
N LEU A 66 9.70 -19.42 -2.26
CA LEU A 66 10.42 -19.16 -1.03
C LEU A 66 11.90 -18.90 -1.30
N SER A 67 12.46 -17.89 -0.65
CA SER A 67 13.90 -17.66 -0.64
C SER A 67 14.60 -18.78 0.12
N ARG A 68 15.88 -19.02 -0.19
CA ARG A 68 16.70 -19.89 0.65
C ARG A 68 16.75 -19.33 2.07
N ALA A 69 16.50 -20.17 3.06
CA ALA A 69 16.72 -19.83 4.46
C ALA A 69 18.21 -19.48 4.63
N LYS A 70 18.50 -18.27 5.13
CA LYS A 70 19.83 -17.93 5.63
C LYS A 70 19.83 -18.16 7.13
N GLU A 71 20.99 -18.48 7.69
CA GLU A 71 21.13 -18.68 9.12
C GLU A 71 20.59 -17.45 9.89
N GLY A 72 19.53 -17.65 10.67
CA GLY A 72 18.83 -16.60 11.42
C GLY A 72 17.69 -15.85 10.69
N GLU A 73 17.45 -16.07 9.40
CA GLU A 73 16.35 -15.43 8.65
C GLU A 73 15.30 -16.43 8.17
N GLN A 74 14.01 -16.13 8.40
CA GLN A 74 12.92 -16.90 7.84
C GLN A 74 12.85 -16.73 6.31
N PRO A 75 12.52 -17.80 5.56
CA PRO A 75 12.29 -17.74 4.11
C PRO A 75 11.26 -16.66 3.75
N LYS A 76 11.60 -15.80 2.80
CA LYS A 76 10.71 -14.74 2.30
C LYS A 76 10.09 -15.18 0.98
N LEU A 77 8.82 -14.89 0.82
CA LEU A 77 8.10 -15.16 -0.42
C LEU A 77 8.43 -14.08 -1.45
N TYR A 78 8.79 -14.47 -2.67
CA TYR A 78 9.06 -13.54 -3.77
C TYR A 78 8.44 -14.02 -5.08
N PRO A 79 7.86 -13.12 -5.89
CA PRO A 79 7.34 -13.47 -7.20
C PRO A 79 8.49 -13.66 -8.19
N ALA A 80 8.46 -14.73 -8.96
CA ALA A 80 9.41 -14.94 -10.05
C ALA A 80 8.74 -15.59 -11.27
N PRO A 81 9.07 -15.15 -12.50
CA PRO A 81 8.62 -15.80 -13.72
C PRO A 81 9.38 -17.11 -13.95
N VAL A 82 8.65 -18.17 -14.22
CA VAL A 82 9.16 -19.50 -14.57
C VAL A 82 8.57 -19.99 -15.88
N GLN A 83 9.33 -20.80 -16.61
CA GLN A 83 8.91 -21.40 -17.88
C GLN A 83 9.57 -22.77 -18.03
N PHE A 84 8.92 -23.71 -18.71
CA PHE A 84 9.54 -24.98 -19.05
C PHE A 84 10.60 -24.80 -20.16
N SER A 85 11.80 -25.30 -19.93
CA SER A 85 12.91 -25.24 -20.88
C SER A 85 13.09 -26.60 -21.54
N ALA A 86 12.81 -26.70 -22.85
CA ALA A 86 13.02 -27.93 -23.62
C ALA A 86 14.49 -28.35 -23.66
N ALA A 87 15.41 -27.37 -23.63
CA ALA A 87 16.85 -27.63 -23.63
C ALA A 87 17.35 -28.22 -22.30
N LYS A 88 16.74 -27.86 -21.17
CA LYS A 88 17.09 -28.39 -19.83
C LYS A 88 16.12 -29.46 -19.32
N MET A 89 15.05 -29.72 -20.06
CA MET A 89 13.94 -30.61 -19.72
C MET A 89 13.32 -30.33 -18.34
N GLN A 90 13.32 -29.07 -17.91
CA GLN A 90 12.85 -28.68 -16.57
C GLN A 90 12.35 -27.23 -16.52
N LEU A 91 11.65 -26.89 -15.43
CA LEU A 91 11.30 -25.51 -15.12
C LEU A 91 12.53 -24.66 -14.79
N GLU A 92 12.65 -23.55 -15.49
CA GLU A 92 13.72 -22.57 -15.36
C GLU A 92 13.15 -21.20 -14.97
N PHE A 93 13.87 -20.49 -14.09
CA PHE A 93 13.58 -19.10 -13.78
C PHE A 93 13.99 -18.21 -14.95
N LEU A 94 13.10 -17.30 -15.35
CA LEU A 94 13.37 -16.36 -16.41
C LEU A 94 14.06 -15.11 -15.87
N PHE A 95 15.16 -14.74 -16.50
CA PHE A 95 15.94 -13.53 -16.20
C PHE A 95 16.06 -12.63 -17.43
N GLY A 96 16.57 -11.41 -17.22
CA GLY A 96 16.72 -10.40 -18.28
C GLY A 96 15.38 -10.00 -18.90
N ASP A 97 15.37 -9.72 -20.19
CA ASP A 97 14.18 -9.23 -20.89
C ASP A 97 13.01 -10.21 -20.86
N ARG A 98 13.27 -11.52 -20.95
CA ARG A 98 12.21 -12.54 -20.88
C ARG A 98 11.51 -12.52 -19.52
N GLY A 99 12.28 -12.43 -18.45
CA GLY A 99 11.72 -12.31 -17.09
C GLY A 99 10.97 -11.00 -16.90
N ARG A 100 11.52 -9.89 -17.41
CA ARG A 100 10.89 -8.57 -17.32
C ARG A 100 9.54 -8.54 -18.03
N LEU A 101 9.45 -9.06 -19.26
CA LEU A 101 8.20 -9.12 -20.02
C LEU A 101 7.11 -9.92 -19.29
N ALA A 102 7.45 -11.09 -18.75
CA ALA A 102 6.52 -11.90 -17.97
C ALA A 102 6.05 -11.19 -16.70
N MET A 103 6.96 -10.53 -15.99
CA MET A 103 6.62 -9.73 -14.80
C MET A 103 5.77 -8.50 -15.12
N ASP A 104 6.02 -7.83 -16.24
CA ASP A 104 5.25 -6.67 -16.68
C ASP A 104 3.81 -7.08 -17.06
N ALA A 105 3.65 -8.20 -17.78
CA ALA A 105 2.35 -8.78 -18.08
C ALA A 105 1.58 -9.21 -16.82
N TYR A 106 2.27 -9.81 -15.85
CA TYR A 106 1.69 -10.16 -14.54
C TYR A 106 1.23 -8.92 -13.77
N LYS A 107 2.06 -7.87 -13.71
CA LYS A 107 1.70 -6.60 -13.07
C LYS A 107 0.56 -5.87 -13.79
N ALA A 108 0.50 -5.96 -15.11
CA ALA A 108 -0.59 -5.38 -15.90
C ALA A 108 -1.91 -6.10 -15.60
N ASN A 109 -1.91 -7.43 -15.57
CA ASN A 109 -3.09 -8.23 -15.19
C ASN A 109 -3.53 -7.92 -13.76
N LEU A 110 -2.62 -7.90 -12.79
CA LEU A 110 -2.95 -7.50 -11.41
C LEU A 110 -3.60 -6.13 -11.32
N LYS A 111 -3.07 -5.14 -12.07
CA LYS A 111 -3.67 -3.81 -12.13
C LYS A 111 -5.04 -3.83 -12.80
N GLN A 112 -5.23 -4.63 -13.84
CA GLN A 112 -6.50 -4.76 -14.54
C GLN A 112 -7.56 -5.40 -13.63
N THR A 113 -7.24 -6.49 -12.94
CA THR A 113 -8.15 -7.11 -11.96
C THR A 113 -8.40 -6.20 -10.77
N ALA A 114 -7.37 -5.53 -10.23
CA ALA A 114 -7.54 -4.59 -9.13
C ALA A 114 -8.36 -3.35 -9.52
N ASN A 115 -8.32 -2.93 -10.80
CA ASN A 115 -9.18 -1.85 -11.31
C ASN A 115 -10.58 -2.33 -11.68
N GLN A 116 -10.83 -3.65 -11.76
CA GLN A 116 -12.18 -4.20 -11.93
C GLN A 116 -12.97 -4.24 -10.61
N GLU A 117 -12.28 -4.27 -9.47
CA GLU A 117 -12.91 -4.21 -8.15
C GLU A 117 -12.92 -2.77 -7.60
N VAL A 118 -13.96 -2.43 -6.84
CA VAL A 118 -14.01 -1.14 -6.15
C VAL A 118 -12.85 -1.05 -5.15
N PRO A 119 -11.99 -0.02 -5.26
CA PRO A 119 -10.84 0.11 -4.38
C PRO A 119 -11.22 0.07 -2.90
N LYS A 120 -10.43 -0.65 -2.09
CA LYS A 120 -10.62 -0.69 -0.63
C LYS A 120 -10.19 0.60 0.06
N THR A 121 -9.24 1.31 -0.54
CA THR A 121 -8.73 2.58 -0.03
C THR A 121 -8.63 3.61 -1.16
N PHE A 122 -8.79 4.88 -0.80
CA PHE A 122 -8.62 6.02 -1.68
C PHE A 122 -7.70 7.05 -1.00
N ARG A 123 -6.54 7.33 -1.61
CA ARG A 123 -5.53 8.29 -1.08
C ARG A 123 -5.21 8.07 0.41
N LYS A 124 -5.04 6.81 0.82
CA LYS A 124 -4.78 6.36 2.20
C LYS A 124 -5.97 6.46 3.16
N GLN A 125 -7.17 6.83 2.68
CA GLN A 125 -8.40 6.67 3.45
C GLN A 125 -9.10 5.37 3.09
N GLU A 126 -9.63 4.68 4.09
CA GLU A 126 -10.41 3.47 3.89
C GLU A 126 -11.80 3.82 3.33
N LEU A 127 -12.35 2.95 2.50
CA LEU A 127 -13.72 3.08 2.01
C LEU A 127 -14.58 2.06 2.75
N THR A 128 -15.63 2.54 3.43
CA THR A 128 -16.59 1.67 4.12
C THR A 128 -17.33 0.80 3.11
N GLU A 129 -17.90 -0.31 3.56
CA GLU A 129 -18.65 -1.23 2.66
C GLU A 129 -19.80 -0.53 1.95
N LYS A 130 -20.51 0.37 2.64
CA LYS A 130 -21.57 1.19 2.04
C LYS A 130 -21.04 2.07 0.90
N SER A 131 -19.92 2.75 1.13
CA SER A 131 -19.25 3.55 0.11
C SER A 131 -18.79 2.69 -1.07
N ARG A 132 -18.29 1.48 -0.80
CA ARG A 132 -17.85 0.57 -1.87
C ARG A 132 -19.02 0.12 -2.73
N LEU A 133 -20.14 -0.25 -2.11
CA LEU A 133 -21.34 -0.68 -2.83
C LEU A 133 -21.96 0.46 -3.66
N GLU A 134 -21.94 1.69 -3.13
CA GLU A 134 -22.39 2.87 -3.89
C GLU A 134 -21.50 3.14 -5.11
N LEU A 135 -20.16 3.04 -4.94
CA LEU A 135 -19.22 3.17 -6.05
C LEU A 135 -19.38 2.05 -7.09
N GLU A 136 -19.67 0.83 -6.65
CA GLU A 136 -19.96 -0.31 -7.52
C GLU A 136 -21.21 -0.06 -8.37
N ALA A 137 -22.24 0.54 -7.78
CA ALA A 137 -23.48 0.96 -8.44
C ALA A 137 -23.32 2.21 -9.33
N GLY A 138 -22.09 2.70 -9.53
CA GLY A 138 -21.76 3.91 -10.30
C GLY A 138 -22.22 5.20 -9.62
N GLY A 139 -22.38 5.19 -8.30
CA GLY A 139 -22.72 6.34 -7.48
C GLY A 139 -21.52 7.22 -7.13
N THR A 140 -21.80 8.24 -6.32
CA THR A 140 -20.79 9.19 -5.86
C THR A 140 -20.58 9.03 -4.37
N VAL A 141 -19.35 9.10 -3.90
CA VAL A 141 -19.03 9.02 -2.48
C VAL A 141 -18.24 10.25 -2.04
N LYS A 142 -18.67 10.89 -0.95
CA LYS A 142 -17.93 11.98 -0.30
C LYS A 142 -16.89 11.40 0.64
N VAL A 143 -15.63 11.74 0.43
CA VAL A 143 -14.50 11.32 1.27
C VAL A 143 -13.93 12.53 1.99
N SER A 144 -13.90 12.45 3.32
CA SER A 144 -13.29 13.43 4.23
C SER A 144 -11.92 12.94 4.71
N GLY A 145 -11.17 13.80 5.42
CA GLY A 145 -9.88 13.42 6.02
C GLY A 145 -8.73 13.23 5.01
N LEU A 146 -8.86 13.72 3.78
CA LEU A 146 -7.78 13.68 2.80
C LEU A 146 -6.73 14.73 3.16
N VAL A 147 -5.45 14.40 3.10
CA VAL A 147 -4.36 15.33 3.48
C VAL A 147 -3.59 15.77 2.25
N ASP A 148 -3.41 17.08 2.06
CA ASP A 148 -2.65 17.64 0.95
C ASP A 148 -1.13 17.54 1.21
N LYS A 149 -0.31 17.94 0.23
CA LYS A 149 1.15 17.93 0.39
C LYS A 149 1.65 18.87 1.51
N LYS A 150 0.82 19.82 1.94
CA LYS A 150 1.11 20.80 3.00
C LYS A 150 0.52 20.39 4.35
N GLY A 151 -0.05 19.19 4.46
CA GLY A 151 -0.67 18.69 5.69
C GLY A 151 -2.09 19.19 5.96
N LYS A 152 -2.71 19.95 5.06
CA LYS A 152 -4.07 20.45 5.24
C LYS A 152 -5.08 19.37 4.89
N ALA A 153 -6.04 19.17 5.80
CA ALA A 153 -7.18 18.31 5.55
C ALA A 153 -8.12 18.95 4.51
N TYR A 154 -8.60 18.16 3.57
CA TYR A 154 -9.62 18.52 2.61
C TYR A 154 -10.58 17.36 2.40
N GLN A 155 -11.70 17.69 1.76
CA GLN A 155 -12.74 16.73 1.38
C GLN A 155 -12.96 16.81 -0.13
N GLY A 156 -13.51 15.75 -0.68
CA GLY A 156 -14.00 15.74 -2.05
C GLY A 156 -14.88 14.56 -2.32
N TYR A 157 -15.25 14.43 -3.59
CA TYR A 157 -16.18 13.43 -4.07
C TYR A 157 -15.42 12.49 -4.99
N ILE A 158 -15.69 11.20 -4.87
CA ILE A 158 -15.12 10.18 -5.72
C ILE A 158 -16.22 9.46 -6.48
N THR A 159 -15.92 9.14 -7.73
CA THR A 159 -16.69 8.22 -8.55
C THR A 159 -15.74 7.15 -9.06
N TRP A 160 -16.25 5.98 -9.40
CA TRP A 160 -15.45 4.88 -9.91
C TRP A 160 -16.19 4.15 -11.02
N LYS A 161 -15.42 3.62 -11.97
CA LYS A 161 -15.91 2.78 -13.05
C LYS A 161 -15.02 1.54 -13.14
N PRO A 162 -15.58 0.35 -13.42
CA PRO A 162 -14.81 -0.85 -13.63
C PRO A 162 -13.76 -0.66 -14.73
N GLY A 163 -12.51 -1.03 -14.44
CA GLY A 163 -11.37 -0.88 -15.35
C GLY A 163 -10.64 0.47 -15.24
N GLU A 164 -11.23 1.46 -14.56
CA GLU A 164 -10.65 2.79 -14.37
C GLU A 164 -10.22 3.05 -12.92
N LYS A 165 -9.33 4.03 -12.73
CA LYS A 165 -8.99 4.52 -11.39
C LYS A 165 -10.12 5.41 -10.88
N PRO A 166 -10.37 5.47 -9.55
CA PRO A 166 -11.36 6.40 -9.01
C PRO A 166 -11.09 7.83 -9.43
N ALA A 167 -12.09 8.47 -10.01
CA ALA A 167 -12.05 9.87 -10.37
C ALA A 167 -12.38 10.72 -9.13
N PHE A 168 -11.61 11.79 -8.92
CA PHE A 168 -11.78 12.70 -7.81
C PHE A 168 -12.28 14.06 -8.28
N MET A 169 -13.24 14.61 -7.56
CA MET A 169 -13.87 15.89 -7.85
C MET A 169 -13.88 16.76 -6.60
N PHE A 170 -13.52 18.03 -6.74
CA PHE A 170 -13.71 18.99 -5.66
C PHE A 170 -15.19 19.35 -5.53
N PRO A 171 -15.63 19.90 -4.38
CA PRO A 171 -17.02 20.29 -4.18
C PRO A 171 -17.60 21.21 -5.26
N LYS A 172 -16.76 22.07 -5.87
CA LYS A 172 -17.17 22.94 -6.98
C LYS A 172 -17.54 22.11 -8.22
N ASP A 173 -16.68 21.17 -8.60
CA ASP A 173 -16.88 20.33 -9.79
C ASP A 173 -18.01 19.31 -9.58
N TYR A 174 -18.16 18.81 -8.35
CA TYR A 174 -19.28 17.93 -8.00
C TYR A 174 -20.63 18.63 -8.15
N LYS A 175 -20.76 19.87 -7.67
CA LYS A 175 -22.00 20.64 -7.82
C LYS A 175 -22.35 20.86 -9.30
N ALA A 176 -21.37 21.26 -10.11
CA ALA A 176 -21.57 21.42 -11.54
C ALA A 176 -21.99 20.11 -12.22
N ALA A 177 -21.33 18.99 -11.91
CA ALA A 177 -21.68 17.70 -12.48
C ALA A 177 -23.04 17.17 -12.00
N LEU A 178 -23.46 17.50 -10.77
CA LEU A 178 -24.76 17.14 -10.23
C LEU A 178 -25.86 17.93 -10.93
N GLU A 179 -25.66 19.23 -11.16
CA GLU A 179 -26.57 20.09 -11.93
C GLU A 179 -26.68 19.62 -13.40
N GLU A 180 -25.59 19.16 -13.99
CA GLU A 180 -25.56 18.58 -15.34
C GLU A 180 -26.10 17.13 -15.40
N GLY A 181 -26.44 16.51 -14.27
CA GLY A 181 -26.92 15.12 -14.20
C GLY A 181 -25.86 14.06 -14.54
N ARG A 182 -24.57 14.40 -14.52
CA ARG A 182 -23.45 13.49 -14.82
C ARG A 182 -23.11 12.57 -13.65
N VAL A 183 -23.49 12.93 -12.42
CA VAL A 183 -23.19 12.19 -11.20
C VAL A 183 -24.42 12.05 -10.31
N LYS A 184 -24.53 10.93 -9.59
CA LYS A 184 -25.59 10.69 -8.60
C LYS A 184 -25.30 11.45 -7.29
N PRO A 185 -26.33 11.73 -6.46
CA PRO A 185 -26.14 12.32 -5.13
C PRO A 185 -25.14 11.51 -4.30
N ALA A 186 -24.26 12.21 -3.59
CA ALA A 186 -23.16 11.57 -2.88
C ALA A 186 -23.59 10.93 -1.55
N VAL A 187 -23.09 9.71 -1.30
CA VAL A 187 -23.14 9.04 0.01
C VAL A 187 -21.89 9.41 0.81
N GLU A 188 -22.04 9.67 2.11
CA GLU A 188 -20.90 10.05 2.96
C GLU A 188 -20.08 8.82 3.39
N ASN A 189 -18.78 8.84 3.07
CA ASN A 189 -17.81 7.90 3.61
C ASN A 189 -17.31 8.41 4.96
N GLU A 190 -18.14 8.26 5.99
CA GLU A 190 -17.72 8.48 7.37
C GLU A 190 -16.91 7.27 7.85
N VAL A 191 -15.62 7.25 7.47
CA VAL A 191 -14.67 6.48 8.27
C VAL A 191 -14.61 7.19 9.60
N GLN A 192 -14.93 6.50 10.70
CA GLN A 192 -14.64 7.00 12.04
C GLN A 192 -13.12 7.16 12.15
N VAL A 193 -12.62 8.31 11.69
CA VAL A 193 -11.28 8.75 12.01
C VAL A 193 -11.36 8.98 13.51
N ALA A 194 -10.80 8.06 14.29
CA ALA A 194 -10.58 8.25 15.72
C ALA A 194 -9.55 9.37 15.90
N VAL A 195 -9.94 10.59 15.57
CA VAL A 195 -9.31 11.81 15.98
C VAL A 195 -10.19 12.36 17.08
N ASN A 196 -9.63 12.46 18.28
CA ASN A 196 -10.16 13.23 19.40
C ASN A 196 -10.24 14.72 19.01
N SER A 197 -11.08 15.06 18.05
CA SER A 197 -11.30 16.39 17.49
C SER A 197 -12.78 16.77 17.47
N GLU A 198 -13.65 15.94 18.03
CA GLU A 198 -14.95 16.40 18.49
C GLU A 198 -14.80 16.92 19.91
N GLY A 199 -14.67 18.24 20.01
CA GLY A 199 -14.57 18.97 21.26
C GLY A 199 -15.81 18.80 22.14
N LYS A 200 -15.87 17.68 22.87
CA LYS A 200 -16.60 17.60 24.13
C LYS A 200 -15.72 18.22 25.21
N THR A 201 -15.87 19.52 25.35
CA THR A 201 -15.41 20.32 26.48
C THR A 201 -15.76 19.64 27.81
N VAL A 202 -14.73 19.16 28.51
CA VAL A 202 -14.73 19.10 29.97
C VAL A 202 -13.49 19.86 30.40
N GLU A 203 -13.70 20.96 31.13
CA GLU A 203 -12.75 22.05 31.43
C GLU A 203 -11.40 21.66 32.08
N ALA A 204 -11.10 20.38 32.28
CA ALA A 204 -9.97 19.90 33.08
C ALA A 204 -8.65 19.66 32.31
N THR A 205 -8.59 19.81 30.97
CA THR A 205 -7.38 19.51 30.17
C THR A 205 -6.79 20.70 29.42
N ARG A 206 -7.22 21.93 29.73
CA ARG A 206 -6.84 23.15 29.00
C ARG A 206 -5.35 23.53 29.04
N ASN A 207 -4.53 22.83 29.85
CA ASN A 207 -3.12 23.19 30.07
C ASN A 207 -2.10 22.11 29.67
N LEU A 208 -2.49 21.06 28.93
CA LEU A 208 -1.57 20.04 28.44
C LEU A 208 -1.02 20.45 27.06
N LYS A 209 0.30 20.67 26.99
CA LYS A 209 1.01 21.05 25.76
C LYS A 209 1.43 19.84 24.90
N GLU A 210 1.03 18.63 25.29
CA GLU A 210 1.36 17.38 24.63
C GLU A 210 0.11 16.51 24.49
N ALA A 211 -0.07 15.92 23.31
CA ALA A 211 -1.26 15.14 22.96
C ALA A 211 -1.26 13.79 23.71
N LEU A 212 -2.43 13.38 24.20
CA LEU A 212 -2.64 12.06 24.81
C LEU A 212 -2.58 10.97 23.73
N GLN A 213 -2.02 9.80 24.07
CA GLN A 213 -1.96 8.65 23.16
C GLN A 213 -3.35 8.00 23.00
N SER A 214 -3.54 7.32 21.86
CA SER A 214 -4.80 6.87 21.23
C SER A 214 -5.76 5.99 22.07
N ALA A 215 -5.45 5.69 23.33
CA ALA A 215 -6.29 4.89 24.23
C ALA A 215 -6.39 5.46 25.66
N GLN A 216 -5.85 6.64 25.93
CA GLN A 216 -5.86 7.24 27.27
C GLN A 216 -7.08 8.16 27.49
N GLN A 217 -7.92 7.80 28.45
CA GLN A 217 -9.00 8.68 28.95
C GLN A 217 -8.54 9.62 30.08
N ARG A 218 -7.37 9.38 30.68
CA ARG A 218 -6.76 10.22 31.74
C ARG A 218 -5.24 10.27 31.53
N PRO A 219 -4.55 11.36 31.94
CA PRO A 219 -3.09 11.44 31.87
C PRO A 219 -2.44 10.30 32.67
N THR A 220 -1.36 9.72 32.16
CA THR A 220 -0.59 8.71 32.93
C THR A 220 -0.05 9.33 34.21
N GLY A 221 0.13 8.54 35.27
CA GLY A 221 0.73 9.00 36.52
C GLY A 221 2.09 9.70 36.31
N GLU A 222 2.87 9.24 35.34
CA GLU A 222 4.14 9.87 34.94
C GLU A 222 3.97 11.27 34.35
N GLN A 223 2.91 11.50 33.55
CA GLN A 223 2.63 12.82 32.97
C GLN A 223 2.17 13.82 34.04
N LYS A 224 1.38 13.37 35.03
CA LYS A 224 1.02 14.20 36.19
C LYS A 224 2.25 14.58 37.02
N GLN A 225 3.11 13.62 37.35
CA GLN A 225 4.34 13.88 38.08
C GLN A 225 5.32 14.79 37.33
N GLN A 226 5.37 14.71 35.99
CA GLN A 226 6.22 15.59 35.19
C GLN A 226 5.66 17.01 35.11
N GLN A 227 4.35 17.17 35.21
CA GLN A 227 3.68 18.46 35.27
C GLN A 227 3.83 19.13 36.65
N GLU A 228 3.69 18.36 37.73
CA GLU A 228 3.97 18.78 39.11
C GLU A 228 5.44 19.20 39.27
N ARG A 229 6.40 18.38 38.82
CA ARG A 229 7.83 18.75 38.82
C ARG A 229 8.15 20.02 38.01
N ARG A 230 7.43 20.24 36.91
CA ARG A 230 7.58 21.47 36.10
C ARG A 230 6.91 22.70 36.74
N GLN A 231 5.91 22.50 37.58
CA GLN A 231 5.29 23.58 38.36
C GLN A 231 6.15 23.93 39.58
N GLU A 232 6.66 22.94 40.31
CA GLU A 232 7.62 23.14 41.41
C GLU A 232 8.88 23.87 40.93
N GLN A 233 9.49 23.45 39.81
CA GLN A 233 10.64 24.18 39.25
C GLN A 233 10.33 25.61 38.80
N LYS A 234 9.07 25.91 38.45
CA LYS A 234 8.63 27.28 38.11
C LYS A 234 8.35 28.12 39.34
N GLU A 235 7.87 27.52 40.43
CA GLU A 235 7.68 28.20 41.71
C GLU A 235 9.01 28.45 42.41
N ASP A 236 9.94 27.49 42.40
CA ASP A 236 11.31 27.65 42.92
C ASP A 236 12.06 28.77 42.18
N ARG A 237 11.94 28.84 40.84
CA ARG A 237 12.51 29.96 40.06
C ARG A 237 11.87 31.31 40.39
N LYS A 238 10.58 31.35 40.76
CA LYS A 238 9.90 32.58 41.15
C LYS A 238 10.23 33.01 42.59
N GLN A 239 10.48 32.06 43.50
CA GLN A 239 10.94 32.37 44.86
C GLN A 239 12.41 32.82 44.87
N ALA A 240 13.29 32.19 44.09
CA ALA A 240 14.68 32.63 43.94
C ALA A 240 14.79 34.07 43.40
N GLN A 241 13.95 34.44 42.40
CA GLN A 241 13.91 35.82 41.89
C GLN A 241 13.30 36.85 42.86
N LYS A 242 12.56 36.42 43.89
CA LYS A 242 12.05 37.32 44.94
C LYS A 242 13.04 37.53 46.09
N GLN A 243 14.03 36.66 46.27
CA GLN A 243 15.07 36.82 47.29
C GLN A 243 16.30 37.60 46.81
N GLU A 244 16.48 37.81 45.50
CA GLU A 244 17.60 38.55 44.89
C GLU A 244 17.27 39.99 44.42
N GLN A 245 16.34 40.70 45.08
CA GLN A 245 16.30 42.17 44.94
C GLN A 245 17.07 42.86 46.07
N PRO A 246 18.22 43.50 45.79
CA PRO A 246 18.99 44.22 46.80
C PRO A 246 18.33 45.56 47.16
N ASP A 247 18.34 45.84 48.46
CA ASP A 247 17.91 47.09 49.09
C ASP A 247 18.71 48.27 48.50
N LYS A 248 18.05 49.17 47.75
CA LYS A 248 18.70 50.37 47.22
C LYS A 248 18.49 51.56 48.17
N PRO A 249 19.56 52.27 48.56
CA PRO A 249 19.50 53.32 49.59
C PRO A 249 18.82 54.61 49.09
N LYS A 250 18.09 55.26 50.01
CA LYS A 250 17.47 56.59 49.82
C LYS A 250 18.52 57.64 49.43
N ARG A 251 18.40 58.24 48.25
CA ARG A 251 19.14 59.45 47.86
C ARG A 251 18.28 60.70 48.10
N SER A 252 18.88 61.67 48.78
CA SER A 252 18.32 62.93 49.25
C SER A 252 17.99 63.92 48.12
N ARG A 253 17.03 64.82 48.43
CA ARG A 253 16.61 65.96 47.61
C ARG A 253 17.79 66.88 47.29
N GLY A 254 18.04 67.12 46.00
CA GLY A 254 18.89 68.20 45.51
C GLY A 254 18.02 69.35 45.00
N VAL A 255 18.12 70.50 45.65
CA VAL A 255 17.55 71.79 45.26
C VAL A 255 18.24 72.29 43.99
N ARG A 256 17.50 72.86 43.04
CA ARG A 256 18.02 73.87 42.10
C ARG A 256 17.17 75.12 42.17
N ARG A 257 17.88 76.24 42.31
CA ARG A 257 17.41 77.62 42.22
C ARG A 257 16.90 77.96 40.83
#